data_AF-A0A1Y1WD47-F1
#
_entry.id   AF-A0A1Y1WD47-F1
#
_cell.length_a   1.000
_cell.length_b   1.000
_cell.length_c   1.000
_cell.angle_alpha   90.00
_cell.angle_beta   90.00
_cell.angle_gamma   90.00
#
_symmetry.space_group_name_H-M   'P 1'
#
loop_
_entity.id
_entity.type
_entity.pdbx_description
1 polymer ?
#
loop_
_entity_poly.entity_id
_entity_poly.type
_entity_poly.pdbx_seq_one_letter_code
_entity_poly.pdbx_strand_id
1 'polypeptide(L)'
;VDFTATWCGPCRMIGPIFHKLAETTEGVAFASVDVDKNKEVAEKYRIRAMPTFVFIRDGEKVDELAGANKGGLENKIQSLAA
;
A
#
# COMPACT_ATOMS: atom_id res chain seq x y z
N VAL A 1 -3.54 1.89 0.04
CA VAL A 1 -3.75 0.61 0.75
C VAL A 1 -2.52 -0.26 0.59
N ASP A 2 -1.89 -0.68 1.68
CA ASP A 2 -0.75 -1.61 1.70
C ASP A 2 -1.24 -3.06 1.86
N PHE A 3 -1.06 -3.88 0.82
CA PHE A 3 -1.30 -5.32 0.90
C PHE A 3 -0.04 -6.03 1.37
N THR A 4 -0.12 -6.58 2.59
CA THR A 4 1.02 -7.06 3.37
C THR A 4 0.81 -8.49 3.86
N ALA A 5 1.85 -9.10 4.42
CA ALA A 5 1.79 -10.39 5.07
C ALA A 5 2.78 -10.46 6.24
N THR A 6 2.44 -11.21 7.30
CA THR A 6 3.30 -11.33 8.50
C THR A 6 4.66 -11.99 8.21
N TRP A 7 4.67 -12.95 7.29
CA TRP A 7 5.86 -13.69 6.85
C TRP A 7 6.71 -12.93 5.82
N CYS A 8 6.21 -11.82 5.28
CA CYS A 8 6.88 -11.04 4.24
C CYS A 8 7.99 -10.15 4.84
N GLY A 9 9.25 -10.53 4.59
CA GLY A 9 10.43 -9.75 4.99
C GLY A 9 10.44 -8.31 4.46
N PRO A 10 10.24 -8.08 3.14
CA PRO A 10 10.16 -6.73 2.58
C PRO A 10 9.06 -5.86 3.19
N CYS A 11 7.93 -6.46 3.56
CA CYS A 11 6.82 -5.76 4.20
C CYS A 11 7.22 -5.19 5.57
N ARG A 12 7.99 -5.94 6.36
CA ARG A 12 8.52 -5.45 7.65
C ARG A 12 9.48 -4.28 7.49
N MET A 13 10.20 -4.21 6.36
CA MET A 13 11.11 -3.09 6.08
C MET A 13 10.36 -1.80 5.73
N ILE A 14 9.32 -1.89 4.90
CA ILE A 14 8.60 -0.70 4.41
C ILE A 14 7.43 -0.27 5.32
N GLY A 15 6.89 -1.18 6.14
CA GLY A 15 5.77 -0.90 7.04
C GLY A 15 5.97 0.35 7.94
N PRO A 16 7.12 0.52 8.62
CA PRO A 16 7.38 1.73 9.42
C PRO A 16 7.37 3.02 8.59
N ILE A 17 7.82 2.95 7.34
CA ILE A 17 7.83 4.09 6.42
C ILE A 17 6.39 4.42 6.01
N PHE A 18 5.60 3.41 5.65
CA PHE A 18 4.18 3.57 5.33
C PHE A 18 3.41 4.19 6.50
N HIS A 19 3.67 3.76 7.73
CA HIS A 19 3.06 4.33 8.93
C HIS A 19 3.44 5.80 9.12
N LYS A 20 4.71 6.14 8.98
CA LYS A 20 5.16 7.54 9.05
C LYS A 20 4.50 8.42 7.99
N LEU A 21 4.35 7.91 6.76
CA LEU A 21 3.66 8.64 5.69
C LEU A 21 2.19 8.87 6.02
N ALA A 22 1.54 7.92 6.70
CA ALA A 22 0.17 8.08 7.17
C ALA A 22 0.02 9.19 8.23
N GLU A 23 1.03 9.40 9.06
CA GLU A 23 1.02 10.48 10.06
C GLU A 23 1.27 11.86 9.45
N THR A 24 2.08 11.94 8.39
CA THR A 24 2.52 13.21 7.81
C THR A 24 1.74 13.67 6.58
N THR A 25 0.95 12.78 5.97
CA THR A 25 0.20 13.09 4.74
C THR A 25 -1.24 13.42 5.08
N GLU A 26 -1.60 14.70 5.00
CA GLU A 26 -2.98 15.15 5.20
C GLU A 26 -3.85 14.84 3.98
N GLY A 27 -5.16 14.68 4.19
CA GLY A 27 -6.13 14.48 3.12
C GLY A 27 -6.12 13.10 2.44
N VAL A 28 -5.22 12.20 2.84
CA VAL A 28 -5.10 10.85 2.29
C VAL A 28 -5.34 9.79 3.38
N ALA A 29 -6.21 8.83 3.10
CA ALA A 29 -6.45 7.70 3.99
C ALA A 29 -5.47 6.56 3.73
N PHE A 30 -4.85 6.05 4.80
CA PHE A 30 -3.94 4.91 4.76
C PHE A 30 -4.58 3.71 5.43
N ALA A 31 -4.44 2.54 4.80
CA ALA A 31 -4.94 1.28 5.32
C ALA A 31 -3.98 0.16 4.95
N SER A 32 -3.85 -0.84 5.82
CA SER A 32 -3.09 -2.06 5.56
C SER A 32 -4.02 -3.26 5.59
N VAL A 33 -3.82 -4.17 4.64
CA VAL A 33 -4.60 -5.40 4.47
C VAL A 33 -3.65 -6.58 4.53
N ASP A 34 -3.82 -7.42 5.54
CA ASP A 34 -3.15 -8.71 5.60
C ASP A 34 -3.83 -9.67 4.61
N VAL A 35 -3.08 -10.13 3.61
CA VAL A 35 -3.59 -10.97 2.52
C VAL A 35 -4.00 -12.37 2.98
N ASP A 36 -3.41 -12.89 4.06
CA ASP A 36 -3.76 -14.20 4.60
C ASP A 36 -5.11 -14.17 5.32
N LYS A 37 -5.41 -13.03 5.94
CA LYS A 37 -6.68 -12.78 6.65
C LYS A 37 -7.81 -12.29 5.74
N ASN A 38 -7.48 -11.63 4.63
CA ASN A 38 -8.45 -10.96 3.75
C ASN A 38 -8.28 -11.40 2.29
N LYS A 39 -8.33 -12.71 2.05
CA LYS A 39 -8.06 -13.32 0.73
C LYS A 39 -8.96 -12.79 -0.38
N GLU A 40 -10.27 -12.67 -0.14
CA GLU A 40 -11.22 -12.15 -1.14
C GLU A 40 -10.88 -10.71 -1.58
N VAL A 41 -10.42 -9.88 -0.64
CA VAL A 41 -10.00 -8.50 -0.94
C VAL A 41 -8.71 -8.52 -1.76
N ALA A 42 -7.73 -9.33 -1.36
CA ALA A 42 -6.47 -9.47 -2.10
C ALA A 42 -6.71 -9.98 -3.54
N GLU A 43 -7.63 -10.94 -3.73
CA GLU A 43 -8.04 -11.44 -5.04
C GLU A 43 -8.76 -10.39 -5.87
N LYS A 44 -9.70 -9.64 -5.27
CA LYS A 44 -10.41 -8.53 -5.94
C LYS A 44 -9.43 -7.48 -6.50
N TYR A 45 -8.39 -7.14 -5.74
CA TYR A 45 -7.34 -6.21 -6.18
C TYR A 45 -6.21 -6.88 -6.99
N ARG A 46 -6.32 -8.19 -7.25
CA ARG A 46 -5.37 -9.01 -8.03
C ARG A 46 -3.93 -8.93 -7.49
N ILE A 47 -3.79 -8.95 -6.18
CA ILE A 47 -2.49 -8.91 -5.50
C ILE A 47 -1.74 -10.22 -5.75
N ARG A 48 -0.52 -10.11 -6.28
CA ARG A 48 0.34 -11.26 -6.63
C ARG A 48 1.68 -11.27 -5.92
N ALA A 49 2.03 -10.17 -5.27
CA ALA A 49 3.28 -10.00 -4.55
C ALA A 49 3.03 -9.13 -3.32
N MET A 50 3.86 -9.30 -2.28
CA MET A 50 3.82 -8.48 -1.09
C MET A 50 5.19 -7.83 -0.85
N PRO A 51 5.23 -6.55 -0.45
CA PRO A 51 4.09 -5.66 -0.33
C PRO A 51 3.61 -5.18 -1.72
N THR A 52 2.32 -4.92 -1.86
CA THR A 52 1.78 -4.14 -3.00
C THR A 52 0.94 -3.00 -2.45
N PHE A 53 1.24 -1.79 -2.88
CA PHE A 53 0.48 -0.59 -2.56
C PHE A 53 -0.50 -0.29 -3.67
N VAL A 54 -1.79 -0.23 -3.36
CA VAL A 54 -2.84 0.18 -4.29
C VAL A 54 -3.32 1.58 -3.91
N PHE A 55 -3.42 2.45 -4.91
CA PHE A 55 -3.93 3.81 -4.78
C PHE A 55 -5.35 3.86 -5.30
N ILE A 56 -6.26 4.40 -4.48
CA ILE A 56 -7.70 4.41 -4.75
C ILE A 56 -8.18 5.85 -4.67
N ARG A 57 -8.94 6.29 -5.66
CA ARG A 57 -9.62 7.59 -5.70
C ARG A 57 -11.03 7.37 -6.23
N ASP A 58 -12.03 7.96 -5.58
CA ASP A 58 -13.44 7.84 -5.95
C ASP A 58 -13.94 6.38 -6.11
N GLY A 59 -13.40 5.47 -5.30
CA GLY A 59 -13.76 4.05 -5.30
C GLY A 59 -13.06 3.21 -6.37
N GLU A 60 -12.25 3.82 -7.22
CA GLU A 60 -11.52 3.15 -8.30
C GLU A 60 -10.02 3.07 -8.04
N LYS A 61 -9.39 1.98 -8.49
CA LYS A 61 -7.93 1.84 -8.48
C LYS A 61 -7.34 2.74 -9.56
N VAL A 62 -6.58 3.75 -9.14
CA VAL A 62 -5.93 4.70 -10.05
C VAL A 62 -4.46 4.36 -10.31
N ASP A 63 -3.80 3.66 -9.39
CA ASP A 63 -2.39 3.29 -9.53
C ASP A 63 -2.03 2.11 -8.61
N GLU A 64 -0.87 1.49 -8.85
CA GLU A 64 -0.25 0.54 -7.95
C GLU A 64 1.28 0.60 -7.94
N LEU A 65 1.86 0.06 -6.87
CA LEU A 65 3.29 -0.15 -6.72
C LEU A 65 3.55 -1.49 -6.05
N ALA A 66 4.22 -2.40 -6.75
CA ALA A 66 4.65 -3.67 -6.18
C ALA A 66 6.09 -3.56 -5.62
N GLY A 67 6.32 -4.24 -4.50
CA GLY A 67 7.62 -4.33 -3.84
C GLY A 67 7.89 -3.20 -2.84
N ALA A 68 8.90 -3.43 -2.00
CA ALA A 68 9.34 -2.48 -0.98
C ALA A 68 10.20 -1.35 -1.58
N ASN A 69 9.60 -0.51 -2.43
CA ASN A 69 10.26 0.65 -3.04
C ASN A 69 9.86 1.94 -2.33
N LYS A 70 10.70 2.40 -1.39
CA LYS A 70 10.47 3.63 -0.62
C LYS A 70 10.26 4.86 -1.51
N GLY A 71 11.22 5.16 -2.40
CA GLY A 71 11.17 6.39 -3.21
C GLY A 71 10.00 6.38 -4.18
N GLY A 72 9.69 5.22 -4.78
CA GLY A 72 8.51 5.06 -5.62
C GLY A 72 7.20 5.29 -4.87
N LEU A 73 7.12 4.82 -3.62
CA LEU A 73 5.95 5.01 -2.76
C LEU A 73 5.75 6.49 -2.40
N GLU A 74 6.81 7.16 -1.93
CA GLU A 74 6.78 8.58 -1.57
C GLU A 74 6.38 9.45 -2.76
N ASN A 75 6.99 9.23 -3.93
CA ASN A 75 6.69 9.98 -5.15
C ASN A 75 5.24 9.78 -5.62
N LYS A 76 4.73 8.55 -5.60
CA LYS A 76 3.33 8.27 -6.00
C LYS A 76 2.34 8.94 -5.04
N ILE A 77 2.59 8.87 -3.73
CA ILE A 77 1.73 9.55 -2.75
C ILE A 77 1.71 11.05 -3.01
N GLN A 78 2.86 11.70 -3.18
CA GLN A 78 2.91 13.13 -3.45
C GLN A 78 2.21 13.51 -4.76
N SER A 79 2.41 12.73 -5.82
CA SER A 79 1.77 12.97 -7.12
C SER A 79 0.25 12.75 -7.12
N LEU A 80 -0.26 11.87 -6.24
CA LEU A 80 -1.67 11.48 -6.16
C LEU A 80 -2.39 12.08 -4.95
N ALA A 81 -1.70 12.85 -4.11
CA ALA A 81 -2.31 13.62 -3.02
C ALA A 81 -2.64 15.06 -3.45
N ALA A 82 -2.00 15.53 -4.52
CA ALA A 82 -2.37 16.75 -5.23
C ALA A 82 -3.70 16.57 -6.00
#